data_AF-A0A917HJ38-F1
#
_entry.id   AF-A0A917HJ38-F1
#
_cell.length_a   1.000
_cell.length_b   1.000
_cell.length_c   1.000
_cell.angle_alpha   90.00
_cell.angle_beta   90.00
_cell.angle_gamma   90.00
#
_symmetry.space_group_name_H-M   'P 1'
#
loop_
_entity.id
_entity.type
_entity.pdbx_description
1 polymer ?
#
loop_
_entity_poly.entity_id
_entity_poly.type
_entity_poly.pdbx_seq_one_letter_code
_entity_poly.pdbx_strand_id
1 'polypeptide(L)'
;MVNIMMRFKIALLAAGLLLSGVVAAEVCTTQSQMTSADRDALAATGRSLATKVQADDVNGLQAATVAEYAKDFSGIGDVVGTTAAKLKGGTIAVQQVYLLDGTQLKKNADGSAPDAQFFCSLNKSVAEVDFLIPGLLPGRYGFVIVDVQGTSPWQLSFLLRQDQGRWAMAGFYPKALTAAGHDGLWYWAQARAMAARKEHWNAWLYYRQAQSLLQPTGFVQSSHLEKLKSEQAAAAPPALSDGISTSAPLVVKGANGAEYRFVGLSVDDSLGAPKIDVVAHLQVEAAADSAVAKKRNADAASALLAAYPELRKAFHGVWIFAEATGQNPYATEEAMDEIH
;
A
#
# COMPACT_ATOMS: atom_id res chain seq x y z
N MET A 1 -22.16 -58.76 32.52
CA MET A 1 -21.70 -58.49 31.14
C MET A 1 -22.05 -57.10 30.60
N VAL A 2 -22.99 -56.35 31.18
CA VAL A 2 -23.38 -55.01 30.69
C VAL A 2 -22.36 -53.90 31.02
N ASN A 3 -21.54 -54.06 32.08
CA ASN A 3 -20.63 -53.01 32.56
C ASN A 3 -19.27 -52.90 31.81
N ILE A 4 -18.90 -53.91 31.01
CA ILE A 4 -17.64 -53.92 30.25
C ILE A 4 -17.81 -53.23 28.89
N MET A 5 -19.00 -53.34 28.29
CA MET A 5 -19.27 -52.82 26.94
C MET A 5 -19.48 -51.29 26.90
N MET A 6 -19.84 -50.69 28.04
CA MET A 6 -20.00 -49.23 28.16
C MET A 6 -18.66 -48.51 28.40
N ARG A 7 -17.70 -49.15 29.08
CA ARG A 7 -16.34 -48.62 29.28
C ARG A 7 -15.53 -48.60 27.99
N PHE A 8 -15.73 -49.57 27.10
CA PHE A 8 -15.06 -49.61 25.79
C PHE A 8 -15.56 -48.54 24.81
N LYS A 9 -16.84 -48.15 24.87
CA LYS A 9 -17.40 -47.10 23.99
C LYS A 9 -16.97 -45.69 24.40
N ILE A 10 -16.76 -45.45 25.70
CA ILE A 10 -16.25 -44.16 26.21
C ILE A 10 -14.74 -44.00 25.89
N ALA A 11 -13.97 -45.10 25.91
CA ALA A 11 -12.56 -45.06 25.52
C ALA A 11 -12.35 -44.75 24.02
N LEU A 12 -13.22 -45.23 23.13
CA LEU A 12 -13.14 -44.94 21.69
C LEU A 12 -13.58 -43.51 21.32
N LEU A 13 -14.47 -42.89 22.10
CA LEU A 13 -14.84 -41.48 21.92
C LEU A 13 -13.78 -40.51 22.46
N ALA A 14 -12.99 -40.91 23.47
CA ALA A 14 -11.88 -40.09 23.97
C ALA A 14 -10.63 -40.16 23.07
N ALA A 15 -10.43 -41.25 22.32
CA ALA A 15 -9.30 -41.39 21.39
C ALA A 15 -9.50 -40.64 20.05
N GLY A 16 -10.75 -40.30 19.69
CA GLY A 16 -11.06 -39.55 18.46
C GLY A 16 -10.86 -38.03 18.56
N LEU A 17 -10.71 -37.48 19.77
CA LEU A 17 -10.57 -36.04 20.02
C LEU A 17 -9.13 -35.56 20.22
N LEU A 18 -8.13 -36.45 20.16
CA LEU A 18 -6.71 -36.11 20.30
C LEU A 18 -5.95 -36.04 18.96
N LEU A 19 -6.66 -36.18 17.84
CA LEU A 19 -6.15 -36.01 16.48
C LEU A 19 -6.70 -34.73 15.82
N SER A 20 -7.00 -33.70 16.61
CA SER A 20 -6.94 -32.33 16.11
C SER A 20 -5.48 -32.07 15.75
N GLY A 21 -5.10 -32.44 14.52
CA GLY A 21 -3.80 -32.12 13.97
C GLY A 21 -3.56 -30.64 14.23
N VAL A 22 -2.41 -30.32 14.84
CA VAL A 22 -1.91 -28.95 14.84
C VAL A 22 -1.88 -28.57 13.36
N VAL A 23 -2.85 -27.78 12.93
CA VAL A 23 -2.78 -27.11 11.63
C VAL A 23 -1.53 -26.27 11.80
N ALA A 24 -0.43 -26.70 11.17
CA ALA A 24 0.79 -25.92 11.16
C ALA A 24 0.44 -24.63 10.43
N ALA A 25 0.08 -23.61 11.21
CA ALA A 25 -0.24 -22.27 10.76
C ALA A 25 0.98 -21.72 10.02
N GLU A 26 0.76 -20.80 9.09
CA GLU A 26 1.86 -20.09 8.46
C GLU A 26 2.75 -19.46 9.55
N VAL A 27 4.06 -19.73 9.47
CA VAL A 27 4.98 -19.29 10.52
C VAL A 27 5.64 -18.00 10.08
N CYS A 28 5.46 -16.94 10.87
CA CYS A 28 6.29 -15.75 10.74
C CYS A 28 7.42 -15.76 11.76
N THR A 29 8.65 -15.49 11.30
CA THR A 29 9.80 -15.23 12.16
C THR A 29 10.30 -13.81 11.94
N THR A 30 10.28 -13.01 13.00
CA THR A 30 10.81 -11.64 12.99
C THR A 30 12.35 -11.65 12.94
N GLN A 31 12.95 -10.53 12.49
CA GLN A 31 14.41 -10.36 12.45
C GLN A 31 15.13 -10.74 13.74
N SER A 32 14.55 -10.45 14.92
CA SER A 32 15.15 -10.72 16.23
C SER A 32 15.08 -12.20 16.65
N GLN A 33 14.12 -12.95 16.10
CA GLN A 33 13.91 -14.38 16.38
C GLN A 33 14.61 -15.28 15.36
N MET A 34 15.06 -14.72 14.25
CA MET A 34 15.67 -15.43 13.14
C MET A 34 17.10 -15.90 13.46
N THR A 35 17.53 -17.01 12.86
CA THR A 35 18.94 -17.42 12.89
C THR A 35 19.82 -16.37 12.22
N SER A 36 21.09 -16.25 12.64
CA SER A 36 22.03 -15.32 11.99
C SER A 36 22.19 -15.65 10.50
N ALA A 37 22.25 -16.92 10.14
CA ALA A 37 22.41 -17.37 8.76
C ALA A 37 21.24 -16.91 7.87
N ASP A 38 19.99 -17.15 8.30
CA ASP A 38 18.81 -16.72 7.52
C ASP A 38 18.72 -15.20 7.44
N ARG A 39 18.98 -14.50 8.56
CA ARG A 39 18.93 -13.04 8.64
C ARG A 39 19.94 -12.40 7.70
N ASP A 40 21.18 -12.86 7.76
CA ASP A 40 22.28 -12.31 6.98
C ASP A 40 22.09 -12.63 5.48
N ALA A 41 21.54 -13.80 5.14
CA ALA A 41 21.20 -14.17 3.76
C ALA A 41 20.08 -13.29 3.16
N LEU A 42 19.00 -13.04 3.91
CA LEU A 42 17.91 -12.15 3.49
C LEU A 42 18.40 -10.71 3.35
N ALA A 43 19.15 -10.21 4.33
CA ALA A 43 19.70 -8.86 4.30
C ALA A 43 20.69 -8.67 3.15
N ALA A 44 21.56 -9.64 2.90
CA ALA A 44 22.49 -9.61 1.77
C ALA A 44 21.75 -9.61 0.43
N THR A 45 20.70 -10.45 0.30
CA THR A 45 19.86 -10.49 -0.91
C THR A 45 19.16 -9.16 -1.15
N GLY A 46 18.50 -8.61 -0.12
CA GLY A 46 17.81 -7.32 -0.23
C GLY A 46 18.75 -6.18 -0.59
N ARG A 47 19.94 -6.12 0.03
CA ARG A 47 20.97 -5.13 -0.32
C ARG A 47 21.42 -5.29 -1.78
N SER A 48 21.67 -6.52 -2.23
CA SER A 48 22.07 -6.82 -3.60
C SER A 48 21.03 -6.35 -4.62
N LEU A 49 19.75 -6.68 -4.39
CA LEU A 49 18.63 -6.24 -5.23
C LEU A 49 18.52 -4.71 -5.25
N ALA A 50 18.58 -4.06 -4.08
CA ALA A 50 18.55 -2.60 -3.99
C ALA A 50 19.70 -1.93 -4.76
N THR A 51 20.92 -2.48 -4.69
CA THR A 51 22.06 -2.00 -5.48
C THR A 51 21.78 -2.10 -6.97
N LYS A 52 21.13 -3.18 -7.43
CA LYS A 52 20.75 -3.34 -8.83
C LYS A 52 19.68 -2.34 -9.27
N VAL A 53 18.66 -2.09 -8.44
CA VAL A 53 17.67 -1.05 -8.70
C VAL A 53 18.34 0.31 -8.80
N GLN A 54 19.22 0.66 -7.85
CA GLN A 54 19.94 1.93 -7.85
C GLN A 54 20.86 2.10 -9.08
N ALA A 55 21.42 1.00 -9.59
CA ALA A 55 22.28 0.98 -10.77
C ALA A 55 21.53 0.90 -12.10
N ASP A 56 20.18 0.87 -12.08
CA ASP A 56 19.34 0.62 -13.26
C ASP A 56 19.69 -0.71 -13.99
N ASP A 57 20.14 -1.72 -13.23
CA ASP A 57 20.53 -3.05 -13.72
C ASP A 57 19.30 -3.95 -13.89
N VAL A 58 18.46 -3.62 -14.87
CA VAL A 58 17.21 -4.36 -15.19
C VAL A 58 17.50 -5.83 -15.51
N ASN A 59 18.55 -6.10 -16.30
CA ASN A 59 18.92 -7.47 -16.68
C ASN A 59 19.37 -8.29 -15.47
N GLY A 60 20.16 -7.70 -14.57
CA GLY A 60 20.59 -8.37 -13.34
C GLY A 60 19.45 -8.60 -12.36
N LEU A 61 18.45 -7.70 -12.30
CA LEU A 61 17.24 -7.92 -11.51
C LEU A 61 16.38 -9.04 -12.10
N GLN A 62 16.18 -9.05 -13.41
CA GLN A 62 15.45 -10.12 -14.10
C GLN A 62 16.11 -11.49 -13.83
N ALA A 63 17.44 -11.57 -13.88
CA ALA A 63 18.18 -12.80 -13.55
C ALA A 63 18.10 -13.21 -12.07
N ALA A 64 17.82 -12.27 -11.18
CA ALA A 64 17.62 -12.49 -9.74
C ALA A 64 16.14 -12.70 -9.36
N THR A 65 15.23 -12.72 -10.34
CA THR A 65 13.78 -12.89 -10.16
C THR A 65 13.39 -14.35 -10.31
N VAL A 66 12.33 -14.78 -9.62
CA VAL A 66 11.74 -16.11 -9.81
C VAL A 66 11.32 -16.32 -11.27
N ALA A 67 11.48 -17.54 -11.77
CA ALA A 67 11.36 -17.86 -13.19
C ALA A 67 9.98 -17.49 -13.79
N GLU A 68 8.93 -17.52 -12.99
CA GLU A 68 7.57 -17.18 -13.39
C GLU A 68 7.42 -15.70 -13.76
N TYR A 69 8.05 -14.80 -12.99
CA TYR A 69 8.00 -13.36 -13.26
C TYR A 69 9.15 -12.90 -14.17
N ALA A 70 10.27 -13.62 -14.21
CA ALA A 70 11.37 -13.30 -15.11
C ALA A 70 10.98 -13.38 -16.60
N LYS A 71 9.94 -14.15 -16.96
CA LYS A 71 9.45 -14.30 -18.35
C LYS A 71 8.72 -13.05 -18.88
N ASP A 72 8.09 -12.28 -17.99
CA ASP A 72 7.41 -11.04 -18.33
C ASP A 72 7.82 -9.95 -17.34
N PHE A 73 9.04 -9.45 -17.54
CA PHE A 73 9.67 -8.48 -16.66
C PHE A 73 9.41 -7.03 -17.07
N SER A 74 8.63 -6.81 -18.14
CA SER A 74 8.45 -5.50 -18.78
C SER A 74 7.96 -4.42 -17.81
N GLY A 75 6.84 -4.68 -17.13
CA GLY A 75 6.28 -3.77 -16.13
C GLY A 75 7.18 -3.56 -14.90
N ILE A 76 7.96 -4.57 -14.50
CA ILE A 76 8.93 -4.42 -13.41
C ILE A 76 10.11 -3.55 -13.86
N GLY A 77 10.57 -3.71 -15.11
CA GLY A 77 11.63 -2.90 -15.72
C GLY A 77 11.30 -1.41 -15.74
N ASP A 78 10.08 -1.04 -16.13
CA ASP A 78 9.63 0.37 -16.14
C ASP A 78 9.62 0.97 -14.72
N VAL A 79 9.15 0.20 -13.73
CA VAL A 79 9.17 0.61 -12.32
C VAL A 79 10.61 0.75 -11.80
N VAL A 80 11.52 -0.14 -12.20
CA VAL A 80 12.95 -0.04 -11.86
C VAL A 80 13.55 1.23 -12.42
N GLY A 81 13.39 1.51 -13.72
CA GLY A 81 14.00 2.68 -14.36
C GLY A 81 13.52 4.01 -13.77
N THR A 82 12.20 4.13 -13.55
CA THR A 82 11.61 5.32 -12.91
C THR A 82 12.05 5.49 -11.46
N THR A 83 12.28 4.39 -10.74
CA THR A 83 12.77 4.41 -9.37
C THR A 83 14.27 4.74 -9.32
N ALA A 84 15.09 4.12 -10.16
CA ALA A 84 16.56 4.26 -10.19
C ALA A 84 17.00 5.72 -10.25
N ALA A 85 16.34 6.52 -11.10
CA ALA A 85 16.60 7.96 -11.24
C ALA A 85 16.48 8.71 -9.89
N LYS A 86 15.57 8.27 -9.02
CA LYS A 86 15.28 8.88 -7.71
C LYS A 86 16.21 8.40 -6.60
N LEU A 87 16.92 7.28 -6.81
CA LEU A 87 17.85 6.69 -5.85
C LEU A 87 19.30 7.15 -6.03
N LYS A 88 19.59 7.96 -7.06
CA LYS A 88 20.94 8.31 -7.47
C LYS A 88 21.74 8.96 -6.33
N GLY A 89 22.90 8.40 -6.02
CA GLY A 89 23.78 8.88 -4.94
C GLY A 89 23.29 8.59 -3.53
N GLY A 90 22.16 7.89 -3.37
CA GLY A 90 21.63 7.51 -2.07
C GLY A 90 22.42 6.38 -1.39
N THR A 91 22.33 6.30 -0.07
CA THR A 91 22.95 5.24 0.74
C THR A 91 21.94 4.16 1.06
N ILE A 92 22.27 2.91 0.70
CA ILE A 92 21.41 1.74 0.92
C ILE A 92 21.56 1.20 2.35
N ALA A 93 20.45 1.03 3.06
CA ALA A 93 20.38 0.44 4.39
C ALA A 93 19.23 -0.57 4.48
N VAL A 94 19.53 -1.82 4.86
CA VAL A 94 18.51 -2.83 5.15
C VAL A 94 17.92 -2.52 6.52
N GLN A 95 16.62 -2.24 6.58
CA GLN A 95 15.95 -1.87 7.83
C GLN A 95 15.42 -3.09 8.58
N GLN A 96 14.77 -3.99 7.86
CA GLN A 96 14.06 -5.09 8.47
C GLN A 96 13.94 -6.28 7.52
N VAL A 97 14.05 -7.48 8.08
CA VAL A 97 13.75 -8.74 7.40
C VAL A 97 12.71 -9.56 8.17
N TYR A 98 11.84 -10.23 7.42
CA TYR A 98 10.88 -11.21 7.93
C TYR A 98 11.06 -12.50 7.16
N LEU A 99 10.97 -13.63 7.87
CA LEU A 99 10.88 -14.94 7.25
C LEU A 99 9.43 -15.42 7.36
N LEU A 100 8.86 -15.79 6.23
CA LEU A 100 7.47 -16.19 6.06
C LEU A 100 7.46 -17.64 5.57
N ASP A 101 7.18 -18.60 6.45
CA ASP A 101 7.14 -20.03 6.10
C ASP A 101 5.72 -20.47 5.75
N GLY A 102 5.46 -20.52 4.45
CA GLY A 102 4.22 -21.01 3.86
C GLY A 102 4.37 -22.42 3.28
N THR A 103 5.36 -23.21 3.70
CA THR A 103 5.61 -24.55 3.12
C THR A 103 4.45 -25.51 3.34
N GLN A 104 3.66 -25.29 4.39
CA GLN A 104 2.49 -26.09 4.74
C GLN A 104 1.18 -25.58 4.12
N LEU A 105 1.24 -24.52 3.30
CA LEU A 105 0.07 -24.03 2.57
C LEU A 105 -0.48 -25.15 1.68
N LYS A 106 -1.80 -25.31 1.70
CA LYS A 106 -2.50 -26.25 0.84
C LYS A 106 -3.21 -25.47 -0.25
N LYS A 107 -3.06 -25.94 -1.49
CA LYS A 107 -3.89 -25.45 -2.59
C LYS A 107 -5.37 -25.61 -2.25
N ASN A 108 -6.18 -24.69 -2.73
CA ASN A 108 -7.63 -24.76 -2.64
C ASN A 108 -8.14 -26.01 -3.37
N ALA A 109 -9.38 -26.42 -3.10
CA ALA A 109 -9.97 -27.63 -3.68
C ALA A 109 -10.03 -27.61 -5.23
N ASP A 110 -10.07 -26.42 -5.82
CA ASP A 110 -10.03 -26.18 -7.27
C ASP A 110 -8.62 -26.14 -7.86
N GLY A 111 -7.57 -26.34 -7.04
CA GLY A 111 -6.17 -26.30 -7.44
C GLY A 111 -5.55 -24.90 -7.47
N SER A 112 -6.31 -23.85 -7.12
CA SER A 112 -5.78 -22.48 -6.99
C SER A 112 -4.91 -22.32 -5.73
N ALA A 113 -4.07 -21.28 -5.72
CA ALA A 113 -3.26 -20.95 -4.56
C ALA A 113 -4.14 -20.30 -3.46
N PRO A 114 -3.94 -20.65 -2.17
CA PRO A 114 -4.71 -20.06 -1.07
C PRO A 114 -4.26 -18.62 -0.79
N ASP A 115 -5.08 -17.89 -0.04
CA ASP A 115 -4.63 -16.68 0.64
C ASP A 115 -3.78 -17.06 1.86
N ALA A 116 -2.64 -16.42 2.02
CA ALA A 116 -1.72 -16.69 3.12
C ALA A 116 -1.72 -15.57 4.17
N GLN A 117 -1.73 -15.94 5.45
CA GLN A 117 -1.73 -15.02 6.59
C GLN A 117 -0.57 -15.31 7.54
N PHE A 118 0.43 -14.43 7.56
CA PHE A 118 1.57 -14.56 8.47
C PHE A 118 1.46 -13.55 9.61
N PHE A 119 1.38 -14.03 10.85
CA PHE A 119 1.29 -13.18 12.04
C PHE A 119 2.63 -13.10 12.76
N CYS A 120 3.27 -11.92 12.75
CA CYS A 120 4.59 -11.72 13.33
C CYS A 120 4.46 -10.96 14.66
N SER A 121 4.44 -11.69 15.78
CA SER A 121 4.45 -11.06 17.10
C SER A 121 5.80 -10.40 17.40
N LEU A 122 5.79 -9.09 17.68
CA LEU A 122 6.99 -8.37 18.11
C LEU A 122 7.20 -8.62 19.60
N ASN A 123 8.23 -9.40 19.96
CA ASN A 123 8.68 -9.59 21.35
C ASN A 123 7.57 -10.00 22.35
N LYS A 124 6.63 -10.86 21.96
CA LYS A 124 5.47 -11.26 22.79
C LYS A 124 4.58 -10.09 23.23
N SER A 125 4.64 -8.96 22.53
CA SER A 125 3.74 -7.83 22.74
C SER A 125 2.48 -7.97 21.88
N VAL A 126 1.48 -7.12 22.16
CA VAL A 126 0.30 -6.93 21.30
C VAL A 126 0.60 -6.20 19.99
N ALA A 127 1.84 -5.71 19.81
CA ALA A 127 2.25 -5.11 18.56
C ALA A 127 2.64 -6.23 17.58
N GLU A 128 1.88 -6.33 16.50
CA GLU A 128 2.06 -7.34 15.47
C GLU A 128 2.29 -6.66 14.13
N VAL A 129 3.06 -7.34 13.27
CA VAL A 129 3.15 -7.06 11.85
C VAL A 129 2.60 -8.28 11.15
N ASP A 130 1.60 -8.08 10.30
CA ASP A 130 0.92 -9.18 9.63
C ASP A 130 1.06 -9.06 8.12
N PHE A 131 1.13 -10.20 7.45
CA PHE A 131 1.19 -10.29 6.00
C PHE A 131 -0.03 -11.04 5.50
N LEU A 132 -0.88 -10.38 4.71
CA LEU A 132 -2.03 -10.98 4.03
C LEU A 132 -1.75 -11.03 2.52
N ILE A 133 -1.20 -12.15 2.05
CA ILE A 133 -0.74 -12.29 0.66
C ILE A 133 -1.71 -13.21 -0.10
N PRO A 134 -2.52 -12.67 -1.02
CA PRO A 134 -3.47 -13.48 -1.76
C PRO A 134 -2.78 -14.37 -2.79
N GLY A 135 -3.29 -15.58 -2.98
CA GLY A 135 -2.82 -16.51 -4.01
C GLY A 135 -1.35 -16.94 -3.87
N LEU A 136 -0.85 -17.11 -2.64
CA LEU A 136 0.54 -17.47 -2.39
C LEU A 136 0.76 -18.99 -2.54
N LEU A 137 1.72 -19.39 -3.38
CA LEU A 137 2.09 -20.80 -3.52
C LEU A 137 2.77 -21.34 -2.24
N PRO A 138 2.73 -22.67 -2.01
CA PRO A 138 3.49 -23.26 -0.91
C PRO A 138 5.00 -23.04 -1.10
N GLY A 139 5.68 -22.58 -0.06
CA GLY A 139 7.11 -22.31 -0.12
C GLY A 139 7.63 -21.50 1.05
N ARG A 140 8.94 -21.27 1.05
CA ARG A 140 9.61 -20.40 2.02
C ARG A 140 9.82 -19.02 1.40
N TYR A 141 9.37 -17.99 2.09
CA TYR A 141 9.39 -16.61 1.62
C TYR A 141 10.14 -15.72 2.60
N GLY A 142 10.64 -14.60 2.09
CA GLY A 142 11.24 -13.54 2.88
C GLY A 142 10.65 -12.19 2.49
N PHE A 143 10.46 -11.30 3.44
CA PHE A 143 10.10 -9.91 3.14
C PHE A 143 11.21 -9.00 3.65
N VAL A 144 11.80 -8.20 2.76
CA VAL A 144 12.95 -7.35 3.07
C VAL A 144 12.62 -5.91 2.77
N ILE A 145 12.78 -5.05 3.77
CA ILE A 145 12.60 -3.61 3.66
C ILE A 145 13.98 -2.96 3.61
N VAL A 146 14.26 -2.24 2.53
CA VAL A 146 15.52 -1.54 2.31
C VAL A 146 15.24 -0.07 2.09
N ASP A 147 15.85 0.79 2.88
CA ASP A 147 15.78 2.22 2.66
C ASP A 147 16.98 2.71 1.87
N VAL A 148 16.76 3.71 1.03
CA VAL A 148 17.78 4.44 0.29
C VAL A 148 17.71 5.89 0.73
N GLN A 149 18.71 6.30 1.52
CA GLN A 149 18.80 7.64 2.09
C GLN A 149 19.46 8.59 1.10
N GLY A 150 18.81 9.68 0.75
CA GLY A 150 19.29 10.70 -0.19
C GLY A 150 18.52 12.00 -0.02
N THR A 151 18.56 12.88 -1.03
CA THR A 151 17.79 14.15 -1.01
C THR A 151 16.29 13.91 -0.81
N SER A 152 15.77 12.84 -1.40
CA SER A 152 14.43 12.32 -1.12
C SER A 152 14.60 10.86 -0.73
N PRO A 153 14.23 10.46 0.51
CA PRO A 153 14.40 9.08 0.95
C PRO A 153 13.37 8.17 0.29
N TRP A 154 13.81 6.97 -0.07
CA TRP A 154 12.99 5.93 -0.70
C TRP A 154 13.05 4.63 0.09
N GLN A 155 11.96 3.87 0.04
CA GLN A 155 11.91 2.51 0.55
C GLN A 155 11.67 1.55 -0.61
N LEU A 156 12.47 0.49 -0.63
CA LEU A 156 12.38 -0.63 -1.54
C LEU A 156 11.99 -1.85 -0.73
N SER A 157 10.75 -2.30 -0.89
CA SER A 157 10.28 -3.53 -0.28
C SER A 157 10.32 -4.68 -1.28
N PHE A 158 10.91 -5.81 -0.88
CA PHE A 158 11.04 -7.00 -1.71
C PHE A 158 10.33 -8.17 -1.05
N LEU A 159 9.44 -8.82 -1.79
CA LEU A 159 9.02 -10.18 -1.49
C LEU A 159 10.03 -11.13 -2.17
N LEU A 160 10.63 -12.02 -1.40
CA LEU A 160 11.59 -13.01 -1.84
C LEU A 160 10.97 -14.40 -1.71
N ARG A 161 11.31 -15.30 -2.62
CA ARG A 161 10.99 -16.73 -2.53
C ARG A 161 12.29 -17.52 -2.54
N GLN A 162 12.39 -18.53 -1.70
CA GLN A 162 13.50 -19.47 -1.74
C GLN A 162 13.24 -20.50 -2.84
N ASP A 163 14.16 -20.59 -3.81
CA ASP A 163 14.14 -21.56 -4.89
C ASP A 163 15.51 -22.25 -4.96
N GLN A 164 15.53 -23.58 -4.85
CA GLN A 164 16.75 -24.39 -4.82
C GLN A 164 17.81 -23.87 -3.83
N GLY A 165 17.38 -23.38 -2.66
CA GLY A 165 18.27 -22.83 -1.63
C GLY A 165 18.71 -21.37 -1.85
N ARG A 166 18.37 -20.75 -2.98
CA ARG A 166 18.66 -19.35 -3.30
C ARG A 166 17.44 -18.47 -3.10
N TRP A 167 17.63 -17.28 -2.53
CA TRP A 167 16.59 -16.25 -2.48
C TRP A 167 16.49 -15.52 -3.82
N ALA A 168 15.31 -15.49 -4.40
CA ALA A 168 15.01 -14.77 -5.64
C ALA A 168 13.84 -13.81 -5.44
N MET A 169 13.84 -12.70 -6.17
CA MET A 169 12.78 -11.69 -6.11
C MET A 169 11.48 -12.27 -6.66
N ALA A 170 10.41 -12.16 -5.87
CA ALA A 170 9.05 -12.56 -6.20
C ALA A 170 8.05 -11.37 -6.15
N GLY A 171 8.49 -10.21 -5.68
CA GLY A 171 7.72 -8.97 -5.73
C GLY A 171 8.60 -7.77 -5.39
N PHE A 172 8.28 -6.62 -5.97
CA PHE A 172 9.01 -5.37 -5.78
C PHE A 172 8.04 -4.20 -5.60
N TYR A 173 8.20 -3.47 -4.50
CA TYR A 173 7.31 -2.38 -4.09
C TYR A 173 8.15 -1.17 -3.67
N PRO A 174 8.56 -0.32 -4.62
CA PRO A 174 9.25 0.93 -4.31
C PRO A 174 8.26 2.03 -3.93
N LYS A 175 8.66 2.90 -3.00
CA LYS A 175 7.88 4.07 -2.62
C LYS A 175 8.77 5.18 -2.07
N ALA A 176 8.30 6.42 -2.16
CA ALA A 176 8.87 7.53 -1.42
C ALA A 176 8.55 7.39 0.09
N LEU A 177 9.47 7.86 0.93
CA LEU A 177 9.27 7.93 2.38
C LEU A 177 8.81 9.31 2.87
N THR A 178 8.85 10.31 1.98
CA THR A 178 8.40 11.67 2.24
C THR A 178 7.48 12.17 1.13
N ALA A 179 6.61 13.12 1.47
CA ALA A 179 5.90 13.96 0.52
C ALA A 179 5.96 15.42 0.98
N ALA A 180 6.21 16.36 0.07
CA ALA A 180 6.41 17.78 0.34
C ALA A 180 7.39 18.03 1.51
N GLY A 181 8.47 17.21 1.57
CA GLY A 181 9.50 17.30 2.62
C GLY A 181 9.13 16.70 3.98
N HIS A 182 7.97 16.06 4.12
CA HIS A 182 7.49 15.50 5.38
C HIS A 182 7.28 13.98 5.33
N ASP A 183 7.57 13.29 6.42
CA ASP A 183 7.33 11.85 6.56
C ASP A 183 5.89 11.52 6.97
N GLY A 184 5.54 10.23 6.94
CA GLY A 184 4.20 9.79 7.29
C GLY A 184 3.79 10.02 8.75
N LEU A 185 4.73 10.09 9.69
CA LEU A 185 4.43 10.39 11.10
C LEU A 185 4.05 11.86 11.28
N TRP A 186 4.72 12.76 10.56
CA TRP A 186 4.37 14.16 10.49
C TRP A 186 2.95 14.34 9.94
N TYR A 187 2.62 13.70 8.80
CA TYR A 187 1.27 13.76 8.23
C TYR A 187 0.22 13.22 9.20
N TRP A 188 0.53 12.13 9.92
CA TRP A 188 -0.38 11.57 10.91
C TRP A 188 -0.64 12.56 12.07
N ALA A 189 0.41 13.23 12.56
CA ALA A 189 0.28 14.24 13.60
C ALA A 189 -0.55 15.46 13.13
N GLN A 190 -0.31 15.94 11.91
CA GLN A 190 -1.08 17.03 11.32
C GLN A 190 -2.55 16.66 11.10
N ALA A 191 -2.82 15.45 10.63
CA ALA A 191 -4.19 14.94 10.45
C ALA A 191 -4.98 14.95 11.76
N ARG A 192 -4.36 14.52 12.87
CA ARG A 192 -4.96 14.61 14.22
C ARG A 192 -5.27 16.04 14.63
N ALA A 193 -4.34 16.97 14.38
CA ALA A 193 -4.53 18.39 14.70
C ALA A 193 -5.63 19.03 13.85
N MET A 194 -5.79 18.62 12.58
CA MET A 194 -6.88 19.04 11.70
C MET A 194 -8.23 18.47 12.14
N ALA A 195 -8.27 17.19 12.51
CA ALA A 195 -9.46 16.53 13.03
C ALA A 195 -9.97 17.22 14.31
N ALA A 196 -9.07 17.58 15.24
CA ALA A 196 -9.41 18.33 16.44
C ALA A 196 -9.99 19.73 16.14
N ARG A 197 -9.60 20.34 15.01
CA ARG A 197 -10.15 21.61 14.51
C ARG A 197 -11.40 21.45 13.65
N LYS A 198 -11.92 20.22 13.51
CA LYS A 198 -13.06 19.86 12.64
C LYS A 198 -12.82 20.15 11.15
N GLU A 199 -11.56 20.15 10.72
CA GLU A 199 -11.21 20.28 9.31
C GLU A 199 -11.22 18.89 8.64
N HIS A 200 -12.42 18.32 8.44
CA HIS A 200 -12.61 16.90 8.17
C HIS A 200 -11.96 16.43 6.86
N TRP A 201 -12.08 17.20 5.77
CA TRP A 201 -11.45 16.84 4.49
C TRP A 201 -9.94 16.93 4.55
N ASN A 202 -9.41 18.01 5.15
CA ASN A 202 -7.97 18.17 5.35
C ASN A 202 -7.41 17.00 6.17
N ALA A 203 -8.05 16.69 7.29
CA ALA A 203 -7.66 15.58 8.16
C ALA A 203 -7.67 14.25 7.40
N TRP A 204 -8.78 13.93 6.72
CA TRP A 204 -8.93 12.66 6.02
C TRP A 204 -7.89 12.48 4.90
N LEU A 205 -7.64 13.51 4.08
CA LEU A 205 -6.62 13.48 3.04
C LEU A 205 -5.19 13.36 3.62
N TYR A 206 -4.91 14.04 4.74
CA TYR A 206 -3.60 13.91 5.42
C TYR A 206 -3.42 12.53 6.07
N TYR A 207 -4.47 11.93 6.63
CA TYR A 207 -4.42 10.53 7.07
C TYR A 207 -4.13 9.58 5.91
N ARG A 208 -4.73 9.82 4.72
CA ARG A 208 -4.42 9.03 3.51
C ARG A 208 -2.96 9.18 3.09
N GLN A 209 -2.39 10.38 3.12
CA GLN A 209 -0.97 10.60 2.86
C GLN A 209 -0.11 9.86 3.88
N ALA A 210 -0.46 9.94 5.18
CA ALA A 210 0.24 9.24 6.24
C ALA A 210 0.21 7.71 6.02
N GLN A 211 -0.95 7.14 5.69
CA GLN A 211 -1.07 5.72 5.36
C GLN A 211 -0.17 5.36 4.17
N SER A 212 -0.24 6.15 3.10
CA SER A 212 0.56 5.95 1.89
C SER A 212 2.06 5.94 2.18
N LEU A 213 2.55 6.80 3.08
CA LEU A 213 3.97 6.89 3.46
C LEU A 213 4.40 5.86 4.52
N LEU A 214 3.50 5.42 5.41
CA LEU A 214 3.84 4.47 6.49
C LEU A 214 3.65 3.00 6.11
N GLN A 215 2.76 2.68 5.16
CA GLN A 215 2.50 1.30 4.76
C GLN A 215 3.53 0.83 3.72
N PRO A 216 4.37 -0.18 3.99
CA PRO A 216 5.38 -0.63 3.03
C PRO A 216 4.79 -1.14 1.72
N THR A 217 3.67 -1.88 1.81
CA THR A 217 2.90 -2.40 0.67
C THR A 217 1.51 -2.85 1.14
N GLY A 218 0.59 -3.05 0.19
CA GLY A 218 -0.84 -3.31 0.42
C GLY A 218 -1.14 -4.54 1.31
N PHE A 219 -0.30 -5.56 1.25
CA PHE A 219 -0.46 -6.79 2.03
C PHE A 219 0.20 -6.76 3.42
N VAL A 220 0.89 -5.67 3.79
CA VAL A 220 1.50 -5.52 5.11
C VAL A 220 0.58 -4.72 6.01
N GLN A 221 0.28 -5.29 7.18
CA GLN A 221 -0.49 -4.67 8.25
C GLN A 221 0.34 -4.55 9.53
N SER A 222 -0.08 -3.66 10.42
CA SER A 222 0.45 -3.60 11.78
C SER A 222 -0.53 -2.93 12.71
N SER A 223 -0.36 -3.16 14.01
CA SER A 223 -1.15 -2.46 15.05
C SER A 223 -1.16 -0.93 14.89
N HIS A 224 -0.06 -0.33 14.42
CA HIS A 224 0.03 1.12 14.18
C HIS A 224 -0.73 1.55 12.92
N LEU A 225 -0.69 0.75 11.85
CA LEU A 225 -1.48 1.01 10.65
C LEU A 225 -2.98 0.86 10.93
N GLU A 226 -3.38 -0.13 11.74
CA GLU A 226 -4.78 -0.28 12.16
C GLU A 226 -5.26 0.92 12.99
N LYS A 227 -4.42 1.41 13.92
CA LYS A 227 -4.72 2.63 14.66
C LYS A 227 -4.89 3.84 13.71
N LEU A 228 -3.97 4.00 12.76
CA LEU A 228 -4.07 5.07 11.76
C LEU A 228 -5.36 4.98 10.95
N LYS A 229 -5.71 3.80 10.44
CA LYS A 229 -6.95 3.58 9.67
C LYS A 229 -8.20 3.86 10.50
N SER A 230 -8.20 3.45 11.77
CA SER A 230 -9.32 3.72 12.69
C SER A 230 -9.51 5.22 12.91
N GLU A 231 -8.43 5.97 13.13
CA GLU A 231 -8.48 7.42 13.27
C GLU A 231 -8.90 8.11 11.96
N GLN A 232 -8.42 7.61 10.82
CA GLN A 232 -8.85 8.08 9.49
C GLN A 232 -10.35 7.89 9.27
N ALA A 233 -10.87 6.70 9.58
CA ALA A 233 -12.30 6.40 9.45
C ALA A 233 -13.15 7.29 10.37
N ALA A 234 -12.69 7.53 11.60
CA ALA A 234 -13.37 8.43 12.54
C ALA A 234 -13.34 9.91 12.10
N ALA A 235 -12.29 10.31 11.38
CA ALA A 235 -12.15 11.68 10.86
C ALA A 235 -12.81 11.88 9.49
N ALA A 236 -13.27 10.82 8.82
CA ALA A 236 -13.84 10.87 7.49
C ALA A 236 -15.02 11.86 7.42
N PRO A 237 -15.05 12.79 6.44
CA PRO A 237 -16.19 13.63 6.18
C PRO A 237 -17.49 12.82 6.05
N PRO A 238 -18.63 13.30 6.60
CA PRO A 238 -19.91 12.59 6.47
C PRO A 238 -20.32 12.29 5.02
N ALA A 239 -19.89 13.14 4.08
CA ALA A 239 -20.10 12.94 2.64
C ALA A 239 -19.40 11.68 2.08
N LEU A 240 -18.52 11.03 2.85
CA LEU A 240 -17.84 9.79 2.50
C LEU A 240 -18.51 8.53 3.09
N SER A 241 -19.69 8.62 3.70
CA SER A 241 -20.32 7.48 4.38
C SER A 241 -20.50 6.26 3.47
N ASP A 242 -20.78 6.51 2.19
CA ASP A 242 -20.95 5.47 1.15
C ASP A 242 -19.68 5.30 0.29
N GLY A 243 -18.57 5.95 0.66
CA GLY A 243 -17.37 6.10 -0.15
C GLY A 243 -17.53 7.11 -1.28
N ILE A 244 -16.50 7.20 -2.13
CA ILE A 244 -16.57 7.91 -3.42
C ILE A 244 -16.20 6.92 -4.50
N SER A 245 -17.09 6.75 -5.47
CA SER A 245 -16.91 5.85 -6.61
C SER A 245 -17.78 6.28 -7.79
N THR A 246 -17.72 5.55 -8.90
CA THR A 246 -18.62 5.76 -10.04
C THR A 246 -20.08 5.47 -9.72
N SER A 247 -20.38 4.57 -8.77
CA SER A 247 -21.75 4.27 -8.33
C SER A 247 -22.23 5.19 -7.20
N ALA A 248 -21.32 5.82 -6.47
CA ALA A 248 -21.61 6.78 -5.41
C ALA A 248 -20.67 8.01 -5.56
N PRO A 249 -20.90 8.88 -6.57
CA PRO A 249 -20.05 10.03 -6.77
C PRO A 249 -20.31 11.11 -5.71
N LEU A 250 -19.26 11.83 -5.34
CA LEU A 250 -19.37 13.07 -4.61
C LEU A 250 -19.87 14.16 -5.56
N VAL A 251 -21.15 14.54 -5.41
CA VAL A 251 -21.78 15.55 -6.25
C VAL A 251 -21.60 16.93 -5.62
N VAL A 252 -20.93 17.84 -6.33
CA VAL A 252 -20.86 19.27 -5.94
C VAL A 252 -21.54 20.13 -6.99
N LYS A 253 -22.12 21.25 -6.56
CA LYS A 253 -22.81 22.20 -7.44
C LYS A 253 -21.94 23.43 -7.65
N GLY A 254 -21.70 23.77 -8.93
CA GLY A 254 -21.08 25.03 -9.31
C GLY A 254 -22.03 26.22 -9.16
N ALA A 255 -21.48 27.44 -9.20
CA ALA A 255 -22.25 28.68 -9.10
C ALA A 255 -23.28 28.86 -10.23
N ASN A 256 -23.04 28.24 -11.39
CA ASN A 256 -23.93 28.20 -12.54
C ASN A 256 -25.04 27.12 -12.44
N GLY A 257 -25.09 26.37 -11.33
CA GLY A 257 -26.02 25.25 -11.14
C GLY A 257 -25.59 23.93 -11.79
N ALA A 258 -24.42 23.89 -12.47
CA ALA A 258 -23.88 22.65 -13.01
C ALA A 258 -23.47 21.69 -11.88
N GLU A 259 -23.70 20.40 -12.10
CA GLU A 259 -23.29 19.34 -11.17
C GLU A 259 -21.99 18.70 -11.64
N TYR A 260 -21.01 18.63 -10.75
CA TYR A 260 -19.75 17.93 -10.97
C TYR A 260 -19.73 16.66 -10.11
N ARG A 261 -19.44 15.53 -10.76
CA ARG A 261 -19.48 14.19 -10.15
C ARG A 261 -18.07 13.69 -9.95
N PHE A 262 -17.55 13.81 -8.74
CA PHE A 262 -16.24 13.29 -8.40
C PHE A 262 -16.34 11.82 -8.00
N VAL A 263 -15.52 10.98 -8.61
CA VAL A 263 -15.49 9.52 -8.42
C VAL A 263 -14.25 9.04 -7.67
N GLY A 264 -13.36 9.96 -7.30
CA GLY A 264 -12.22 9.70 -6.43
C GLY A 264 -11.62 10.99 -5.90
N LEU A 265 -11.13 10.93 -4.66
CA LEU A 265 -10.34 11.99 -4.03
C LEU A 265 -9.09 11.38 -3.37
N SER A 266 -7.94 11.97 -3.65
CA SER A 266 -6.63 11.58 -3.12
C SER A 266 -5.71 12.80 -3.05
N VAL A 267 -4.42 12.56 -2.94
CA VAL A 267 -3.37 13.58 -2.83
C VAL A 267 -2.22 13.24 -3.74
N ASP A 268 -1.44 14.25 -4.14
CA ASP A 268 -0.26 14.09 -4.99
C ASP A 268 0.87 15.04 -4.55
N ASP A 269 2.11 14.64 -4.82
CA ASP A 269 3.32 15.40 -4.51
C ASP A 269 4.25 15.53 -5.74
N SER A 270 3.74 15.25 -6.94
CA SER A 270 4.57 15.14 -8.14
C SER A 270 5.17 16.47 -8.58
N LEU A 271 4.54 17.60 -8.21
CA LEU A 271 5.03 18.95 -8.51
C LEU A 271 6.21 19.39 -7.65
N GLY A 272 6.52 18.68 -6.56
CA GLY A 272 7.58 19.07 -5.62
C GLY A 272 7.32 20.41 -4.93
N ALA A 273 6.05 20.81 -4.83
CA ALA A 273 5.63 22.03 -4.16
C ALA A 273 5.83 21.92 -2.63
N PRO A 274 5.84 23.05 -1.89
CA PRO A 274 5.98 23.04 -0.43
C PRO A 274 4.82 22.35 0.32
N LYS A 275 3.71 22.08 -0.37
CA LYS A 275 2.57 21.32 0.13
C LYS A 275 2.13 20.36 -0.96
N ILE A 276 1.52 19.26 -0.56
CA ILE A 276 0.84 18.33 -1.49
C ILE A 276 -0.39 18.97 -2.13
N ASP A 277 -0.81 18.43 -3.27
CA ASP A 277 -2.00 18.81 -4.00
C ASP A 277 -3.18 17.89 -3.64
N VAL A 278 -4.40 18.40 -3.81
CA VAL A 278 -5.60 17.55 -3.84
C VAL A 278 -5.72 16.95 -5.23
N VAL A 279 -5.97 15.65 -5.32
CA VAL A 279 -6.31 14.99 -6.58
C VAL A 279 -7.78 14.64 -6.59
N ALA A 280 -8.50 15.06 -7.62
CA ALA A 280 -9.91 14.81 -7.80
C ALA A 280 -10.21 14.22 -9.18
N HIS A 281 -10.80 13.03 -9.19
CA HIS A 281 -11.20 12.33 -10.40
C HIS A 281 -12.64 12.72 -10.73
N LEU A 282 -12.82 13.42 -11.85
CA LEU A 282 -14.10 13.94 -12.32
C LEU A 282 -14.66 13.01 -13.40
N GLN A 283 -15.84 12.45 -13.16
CA GLN A 283 -16.55 11.69 -14.20
C GLN A 283 -17.09 12.61 -15.28
N VAL A 284 -16.82 12.28 -16.55
CA VAL A 284 -17.34 13.00 -17.71
C VAL A 284 -17.88 12.01 -18.75
N GLU A 285 -18.93 12.41 -19.47
CA GLU A 285 -19.59 11.56 -20.47
C GLU A 285 -18.69 11.26 -21.68
N ALA A 286 -17.86 12.23 -22.09
CA ALA A 286 -16.97 12.09 -23.23
C ALA A 286 -15.73 12.99 -23.07
N ALA A 287 -14.62 12.61 -23.73
CA ALA A 287 -13.53 13.54 -23.95
C ALA A 287 -14.02 14.78 -24.72
N ALA A 288 -13.42 15.90 -24.36
CA ALA A 288 -13.58 17.16 -25.07
C ALA A 288 -12.20 17.58 -25.61
N ASP A 289 -12.18 18.59 -26.47
CA ASP A 289 -10.92 19.25 -26.80
C ASP A 289 -10.28 19.89 -25.55
N SER A 290 -9.00 20.24 -25.66
CA SER A 290 -8.21 20.73 -24.52
C SER A 290 -8.74 22.03 -23.92
N ALA A 291 -9.34 22.92 -24.72
CA ALA A 291 -9.84 24.20 -24.23
C ALA A 291 -11.12 24.00 -23.40
N VAL A 292 -12.05 23.19 -23.91
CA VAL A 292 -13.29 22.83 -23.21
C VAL A 292 -12.98 22.00 -21.96
N ALA A 293 -12.07 21.03 -22.07
CA ALA A 293 -11.68 20.19 -20.95
C ALA A 293 -11.00 21.00 -19.83
N LYS A 294 -10.08 21.91 -20.18
CA LYS A 294 -9.42 22.80 -19.21
C LYS A 294 -10.43 23.69 -18.50
N LYS A 295 -11.34 24.35 -19.25
CA LYS A 295 -12.37 25.19 -18.64
C LYS A 295 -13.27 24.40 -17.68
N ARG A 296 -13.73 23.22 -18.09
CA ARG A 296 -14.56 22.35 -17.23
C ARG A 296 -13.82 21.96 -15.95
N ASN A 297 -12.53 21.62 -16.06
CA ASN A 297 -11.71 21.25 -14.92
C ASN A 297 -11.56 22.43 -13.95
N ALA A 298 -11.29 23.64 -14.46
CA ALA A 298 -11.25 24.87 -13.65
C ALA A 298 -12.59 25.11 -12.92
N ASP A 299 -13.71 25.06 -13.65
CA ASP A 299 -15.03 25.27 -13.08
C ASP A 299 -15.36 24.19 -12.02
N ALA A 300 -14.91 22.94 -12.21
CA ALA A 300 -15.06 21.84 -11.25
C ALA A 300 -14.19 22.04 -9.99
N ALA A 301 -12.95 22.50 -10.15
CA ALA A 301 -12.06 22.84 -9.04
C ALA A 301 -12.66 23.98 -8.19
N SER A 302 -13.12 25.06 -8.83
CA SER A 302 -13.86 26.14 -8.15
C SER A 302 -15.07 25.62 -7.39
N ALA A 303 -15.89 24.76 -8.00
CA ALA A 303 -17.05 24.17 -7.35
C ALA A 303 -16.68 23.30 -6.13
N LEU A 304 -15.61 22.51 -6.23
CA LEU A 304 -15.10 21.70 -5.12
C LEU A 304 -14.63 22.58 -3.95
N LEU A 305 -13.86 23.63 -4.22
CA LEU A 305 -13.35 24.53 -3.19
C LEU A 305 -14.42 25.45 -2.60
N ALA A 306 -15.48 25.76 -3.36
CA ALA A 306 -16.65 26.46 -2.84
C ALA A 306 -17.43 25.57 -1.86
N ALA A 307 -17.57 24.27 -2.18
CA ALA A 307 -18.21 23.30 -1.30
C ALA A 307 -17.37 22.99 -0.04
N TYR A 308 -16.04 22.94 -0.19
CA TYR A 308 -15.11 22.56 0.88
C TYR A 308 -13.95 23.57 1.02
N PRO A 309 -14.23 24.78 1.55
CA PRO A 309 -13.25 25.87 1.58
C PRO A 309 -12.04 25.59 2.49
N GLU A 310 -12.13 24.59 3.37
CA GLU A 310 -11.01 24.19 4.23
C GLU A 310 -9.80 23.65 3.45
N LEU A 311 -10.01 23.07 2.26
CA LEU A 311 -8.95 22.55 1.41
C LEU A 311 -7.90 23.62 1.05
N ARG A 312 -8.32 24.88 0.90
CA ARG A 312 -7.43 26.00 0.57
C ARG A 312 -6.31 26.25 1.60
N LYS A 313 -6.47 25.76 2.83
CA LYS A 313 -5.49 26.00 3.91
C LYS A 313 -4.28 25.06 3.84
N ALA A 314 -4.53 23.79 3.49
CA ALA A 314 -3.61 22.69 3.73
C ALA A 314 -2.91 22.16 2.47
N PHE A 315 -3.37 22.54 1.27
CA PHE A 315 -2.86 22.04 0.01
C PHE A 315 -2.26 23.17 -0.84
N HIS A 316 -1.42 22.80 -1.80
CA HIS A 316 -0.83 23.74 -2.76
C HIS A 316 -1.82 24.08 -3.88
N GLY A 317 -2.38 23.06 -4.54
CA GLY A 317 -3.31 23.18 -5.64
C GLY A 317 -4.29 22.00 -5.72
N VAL A 318 -5.03 21.94 -6.82
CA VAL A 318 -5.97 20.86 -7.14
C VAL A 318 -5.68 20.33 -8.54
N TRP A 319 -5.41 19.03 -8.62
CA TRP A 319 -5.47 18.28 -9.85
C TRP A 319 -6.89 17.78 -10.12
N ILE A 320 -7.43 18.12 -11.29
CA ILE A 320 -8.67 17.55 -11.81
C ILE A 320 -8.32 16.58 -12.95
N PHE A 321 -8.61 15.31 -12.74
CA PHE A 321 -8.51 14.27 -13.77
C PHE A 321 -9.91 14.03 -14.34
N ALA A 322 -10.18 14.52 -15.55
CA ALA A 322 -11.45 14.26 -16.22
C ALA A 322 -11.44 12.89 -16.89
N GLU A 323 -12.26 11.97 -16.39
CA GLU A 323 -12.31 10.57 -16.78
C GLU A 323 -13.53 10.28 -17.64
N ALA A 324 -13.29 9.91 -18.90
CA ALA A 324 -14.28 9.36 -19.81
C ALA A 324 -14.05 7.86 -19.99
N THR A 325 -15.12 7.07 -20.06
CA THR A 325 -15.05 5.62 -20.19
C THR A 325 -14.20 5.20 -21.40
N GLY A 326 -13.17 4.40 -21.17
CA GLY A 326 -12.30 3.85 -22.22
C GLY A 326 -11.31 4.85 -22.83
N GLN A 327 -11.09 6.00 -22.20
CA GLN A 327 -10.18 7.04 -22.68
C GLN A 327 -9.18 7.46 -21.60
N ASN A 328 -8.01 7.93 -22.02
CA ASN A 328 -7.02 8.49 -21.09
C ASN A 328 -7.58 9.78 -20.47
N PRO A 329 -7.42 9.99 -19.16
CA PRO A 329 -7.94 11.16 -18.49
C PRO A 329 -7.26 12.44 -18.97
N TYR A 330 -8.03 13.53 -19.05
CA TYR A 330 -7.47 14.87 -19.26
C TYR A 330 -7.24 15.53 -17.89
N ALA A 331 -5.97 15.77 -17.56
CA ALA A 331 -5.55 16.35 -16.30
C ALA A 331 -5.34 17.87 -16.41
N THR A 332 -5.74 18.62 -15.38
CA THR A 332 -5.37 20.04 -15.21
C THR A 332 -5.05 20.26 -13.74
N GLU A 333 -3.92 20.91 -13.48
CA GLU A 333 -3.59 21.43 -12.15
C GLU A 333 -3.81 22.93 -12.13
N GLU A 334 -4.35 23.40 -11.01
CA GLU A 334 -4.49 24.81 -10.70
C GLU A 334 -4.10 25.05 -9.23
N ALA A 335 -3.26 26.05 -9.01
CA ALA A 335 -2.83 26.44 -7.68
C ALA A 335 -4.01 27.05 -6.90
N MET A 336 -4.03 26.86 -5.57
CA MET A 336 -5.16 27.29 -4.73
C MET A 336 -5.42 28.80 -4.78
N ASP A 337 -4.41 29.62 -5.07
CA ASP A 337 -4.51 31.08 -5.20
C ASP A 337 -5.04 31.55 -6.57
N GLU A 338 -4.99 30.68 -7.58
CA GLU A 338 -5.51 30.95 -8.93
C GLU A 338 -6.98 30.53 -9.09
N ILE A 339 -7.50 29.68 -8.19
CA ILE A 339 -8.89 29.21 -8.25
C ILE A 339 -9.82 30.20 -7.52
N HIS A 340 -10.77 30.80 -8.24
CA HIS A 340 -11.75 31.75 -7.72
C HIS A 340 -13.15 31.15 -7.55
#